data_AF-A0A1U9JQU5-F1
#
_entry.id   AF-A0A1U9JQU5-F1
#
_cell.length_a   1.000
_cell.length_b   1.000
_cell.length_c   1.000
_cell.angle_alpha   90.00
_cell.angle_beta   90.00
_cell.angle_gamma   90.00
#
_symmetry.space_group_name_H-M   'P 1'
#
loop_
_entity.id
_entity.type
_entity.pdbx_description
1 polymer ?
#
loop_
_entity_poly.entity_id
_entity_poly.type
_entity_poly.pdbx_seq_one_letter_code
_entity_poly.pdbx_strand_id
1 'polypeptide(L)'
;MEALELLPIASMTLLGAVTALRSRWHGQRWQRQRRHEGVQWCQSLQQLVMHLQRHRGLSSMCLNGDTRAATRLAREREDANRLIHTLAQLPDSHLSAADVLPKAQWQQFCHDWQQLCSTLEGLDAADSIHQHTELITLVLNWLRAIGEASLSRSSADHAWVGVLVDQLPALSEALGQARAISAGIAVRGQCSAVARVRLAYLISRIEGLAHTCRQALSADRHGHHPAMREGLSRIDAATQHMLTCLRCQMSGNPSANGSDCFAVATEAIDAVFALMAGLLAGAAPQPDLPLAA
;
A
#
# COMPACT_ATOMS: atom_id res chain seq x y z
N MET A 1 16.84 60.98 -28.38
CA MET A 1 17.80 60.24 -27.52
C MET A 1 17.10 59.20 -26.64
N GLU A 2 15.85 59.40 -26.24
CA GLU A 2 15.15 58.49 -25.31
C GLU A 2 14.83 57.07 -25.84
N ALA A 3 14.60 56.90 -27.15
CA ALA A 3 14.24 55.60 -27.71
C ALA A 3 15.38 54.56 -27.71
N LEU A 4 16.65 55.01 -27.72
CA LEU A 4 17.81 54.11 -27.75
C LEU A 4 18.15 53.58 -26.34
N GLU A 5 17.80 54.32 -25.28
CA GLU A 5 18.06 53.94 -23.89
C GLU A 5 17.03 52.95 -23.33
N LEU A 6 15.83 52.88 -23.90
CA LEU A 6 14.75 51.96 -23.48
C LEU A 6 14.92 50.53 -24.06
N LEU A 7 15.66 50.38 -25.16
CA LEU A 7 15.91 49.12 -25.86
C LEU A 7 16.63 48.04 -25.00
N PRO A 8 17.71 48.36 -24.25
CA PRO A 8 18.35 47.39 -23.35
C PRO A 8 17.45 46.98 -22.18
N ILE A 9 16.67 47.92 -21.63
CA ILE A 9 15.73 47.65 -20.52
C ILE A 9 14.62 46.68 -20.98
N ALA A 10 14.02 46.94 -22.14
CA ALA A 10 13.02 46.06 -22.74
C ALA A 10 13.58 44.66 -23.08
N SER A 11 14.85 44.59 -23.50
CA SER A 11 15.52 43.32 -23.80
C SER A 11 15.80 42.51 -22.52
N MET A 12 16.22 43.18 -21.44
CA MET A 12 16.45 42.54 -20.14
C MET A 12 15.15 42.04 -19.49
N THR A 13 14.06 42.80 -19.58
CA THR A 13 12.75 42.38 -19.05
C THR A 13 12.18 41.21 -19.85
N LEU A 14 12.32 41.22 -21.18
CA LEU A 14 11.93 40.10 -22.04
C LEU A 14 12.73 38.83 -21.71
N LEU A 15 14.05 38.93 -21.55
CA LEU A 15 14.90 37.81 -21.16
C LEU A 15 14.53 37.27 -19.77
N GLY A 16 14.25 38.16 -18.81
CA GLY A 16 13.75 37.79 -17.49
C GLY A 16 12.39 37.07 -17.53
N ALA A 17 11.46 37.54 -18.36
CA ALA A 17 10.16 36.89 -18.54
C ALA A 17 10.29 35.51 -19.20
N VAL A 18 11.12 35.38 -20.24
CA VAL A 18 11.37 34.10 -20.93
C VAL A 18 12.04 33.10 -20.00
N THR A 19 13.03 33.51 -19.21
CA THR A 19 13.69 32.63 -18.24
C THR A 19 12.75 32.20 -17.11
N ALA A 20 11.89 33.10 -16.61
CA ALA A 20 10.87 32.77 -15.61
C ALA A 20 9.79 31.82 -16.17
N LEU A 21 9.34 32.00 -17.41
CA LEU A 21 8.41 31.08 -18.06
C LEU A 21 9.06 29.71 -18.27
N ARG A 22 10.31 29.69 -18.74
CA ARG A 22 11.08 28.46 -18.96
C ARG A 22 11.32 27.70 -17.66
N SER A 23 11.68 28.38 -16.56
CA SER A 23 11.89 27.75 -15.26
C SER A 23 10.60 27.20 -14.67
N ARG A 24 9.49 27.94 -14.77
CA ARG A 24 8.16 27.45 -14.36
C ARG A 24 7.73 26.24 -15.16
N TRP A 25 7.94 26.25 -16.47
CA TRP A 25 7.59 25.14 -17.35
C TRP A 25 8.45 23.90 -17.08
N HIS A 26 9.77 24.06 -16.90
CA HIS A 26 10.64 22.96 -16.47
C HIS A 26 10.23 22.43 -15.10
N GLY A 27 9.92 23.29 -14.13
CA GLY A 27 9.47 22.89 -12.80
C GLY A 27 8.15 22.10 -12.84
N GLN A 28 7.18 22.55 -13.65
CA GLN A 28 5.92 21.83 -13.85
C GLN A 28 6.13 20.46 -14.49
N ARG A 29 6.96 20.38 -15.55
CA ARG A 29 7.30 19.11 -16.20
C ARG A 29 8.00 18.15 -15.23
N TRP A 30 8.98 18.64 -14.49
CA TRP A 30 9.69 17.85 -13.48
C TRP A 30 8.75 17.31 -12.42
N GLN A 31 7.84 18.14 -11.88
CA GLN A 31 6.86 17.70 -10.89
C GLN A 31 5.85 16.69 -11.46
N ARG A 32 5.44 16.85 -12.73
CA ARG A 32 4.54 15.90 -13.40
C ARG A 32 5.21 14.55 -13.57
N GLN A 33 6.46 14.53 -14.02
CA GLN A 33 7.23 13.30 -14.21
C GLN A 33 7.51 12.61 -12.87
N ARG A 34 7.94 13.35 -11.84
CA ARG A 34 8.08 12.86 -10.47
C ARG A 34 6.80 12.21 -9.96
N ARG A 35 5.64 12.85 -10.20
CA ARG A 35 4.34 12.30 -9.78
C ARG A 35 3.98 11.04 -10.57
N HIS A 36 4.26 11.01 -11.87
CA HIS A 36 4.01 9.83 -12.71
C HIS A 36 4.81 8.63 -12.23
N GLU A 37 6.12 8.80 -12.03
CA GLU A 37 7.00 7.77 -11.48
C GLU A 37 6.52 7.37 -10.07
N GLY A 38 6.17 8.35 -9.23
CA GLY A 38 5.67 8.11 -7.89
C GLY A 38 4.41 7.24 -7.84
N VAL A 39 3.47 7.46 -8.76
CA VAL A 39 2.28 6.62 -8.90
C VAL A 39 2.67 5.19 -9.31
N GLN A 40 3.59 5.01 -10.25
CA GLN A 40 4.07 3.69 -10.66
C GLN A 40 4.73 2.94 -9.50
N TRP A 41 5.62 3.59 -8.77
CA TRP A 41 6.26 3.02 -7.58
C TRP A 41 5.25 2.64 -6.52
N CYS A 42 4.35 3.55 -6.12
CA CYS A 42 3.32 3.27 -5.12
C CYS A 42 2.42 2.10 -5.54
N GLN A 43 2.02 2.04 -6.81
CA GLN A 43 1.22 0.95 -7.35
C GLN A 43 1.96 -0.40 -7.26
N SER A 44 3.22 -0.46 -7.70
CA SER A 44 4.01 -1.69 -7.65
C SER A 44 4.32 -2.13 -6.21
N LEU A 45 4.59 -1.21 -5.30
CA LEU A 45 4.80 -1.51 -3.88
C LEU A 45 3.52 -2.02 -3.21
N GLN A 46 2.36 -1.41 -3.48
CA GLN A 46 1.07 -1.92 -2.99
C GLN A 46 0.78 -3.33 -3.51
N GLN A 47 1.06 -3.61 -4.79
CA GLN A 47 0.92 -4.96 -5.33
C GLN A 47 1.89 -5.94 -4.67
N LEU A 48 3.13 -5.55 -4.42
CA LEU A 48 4.09 -6.41 -3.72
C LEU A 48 3.59 -6.74 -2.30
N VAL A 49 3.12 -5.74 -1.54
CA VAL A 49 2.52 -5.96 -0.21
C VAL A 49 1.36 -6.96 -0.29
N MET A 50 0.46 -6.81 -1.26
CA MET A 50 -0.67 -7.72 -1.46
C MET A 50 -0.19 -9.18 -1.65
N HIS A 51 0.79 -9.41 -2.53
CA HIS A 51 1.31 -10.76 -2.79
C HIS A 51 2.05 -11.33 -1.57
N LEU A 52 2.87 -10.53 -0.86
CA LEU A 52 3.52 -10.96 0.38
C LEU A 52 2.49 -11.32 1.47
N GLN A 53 1.41 -10.54 1.61
CA GLN A 53 0.32 -10.81 2.55
C GLN A 53 -0.44 -12.09 2.20
N ARG A 54 -0.67 -12.36 0.91
CA ARG A 54 -1.29 -13.60 0.42
C ARG A 54 -0.38 -14.80 0.64
N HIS A 55 0.90 -14.67 0.32
CA HIS A 55 1.92 -15.69 0.58
C HIS A 55 1.98 -16.02 2.08
N ARG A 56 1.99 -15.02 2.97
CA ARG A 56 1.92 -15.21 4.44
C ARG A 56 0.68 -16.00 4.87
N GLY A 57 -0.49 -15.63 4.36
CA GLY A 57 -1.75 -16.30 4.70
C GLY A 57 -1.77 -17.76 4.28
N LEU A 58 -1.33 -18.05 3.05
CA LEU A 58 -1.24 -19.40 2.50
C LEU A 58 -0.14 -20.24 3.18
N SER A 59 0.98 -19.61 3.53
CA SER A 59 2.05 -20.24 4.32
C SER A 59 1.51 -20.73 5.66
N SER A 60 0.74 -19.88 6.36
CA SER A 60 0.09 -20.26 7.62
C SER A 60 -0.84 -21.46 7.42
N MET A 61 -1.63 -21.51 6.35
CA MET A 61 -2.49 -22.66 6.06
C MET A 61 -1.68 -23.94 5.83
N CYS A 62 -0.64 -23.91 4.99
CA CYS A 62 0.22 -25.06 4.70
C CYS A 62 0.95 -25.58 5.94
N LEU A 63 1.58 -24.68 6.72
CA LEU A 63 2.30 -25.02 7.94
C LEU A 63 1.40 -25.56 9.05
N ASN A 64 0.10 -25.31 8.97
CA ASN A 64 -0.89 -25.90 9.87
C ASN A 64 -1.55 -27.18 9.31
N GLY A 65 -1.18 -27.64 8.11
CA GLY A 65 -1.58 -28.93 7.53
C GLY A 65 -2.47 -28.89 6.29
N ASP A 66 -2.83 -27.70 5.77
CA ASP A 66 -3.62 -27.61 4.53
C ASP A 66 -2.72 -27.67 3.28
N THR A 67 -2.56 -28.88 2.76
CA THR A 67 -1.77 -29.14 1.55
C THR A 67 -2.41 -28.58 0.27
N ARG A 68 -3.72 -28.29 0.27
CA ARG A 68 -4.41 -27.75 -0.91
C ARG A 68 -4.00 -26.31 -1.20
N ALA A 69 -3.45 -25.61 -0.21
CA ALA A 69 -2.94 -24.25 -0.36
C ALA A 69 -1.58 -24.18 -1.08
N ALA A 70 -0.83 -25.27 -1.20
CA ALA A 70 0.54 -25.29 -1.71
C ALA A 70 0.66 -24.74 -3.15
N THR A 71 -0.23 -25.14 -4.06
CA THR A 71 -0.23 -24.64 -5.44
C THR A 71 -0.48 -23.13 -5.51
N ARG A 72 -1.36 -22.61 -4.65
CA ARG A 72 -1.62 -21.15 -4.58
C ARG A 72 -0.43 -20.42 -3.98
N LEU A 73 0.20 -20.99 -2.96
CA LEU A 73 1.39 -20.43 -2.32
C LEU A 73 2.54 -20.26 -3.31
N ALA A 74 2.81 -21.28 -4.13
CA ALA A 74 3.82 -21.23 -5.18
C ALA A 74 3.54 -20.11 -6.20
N ARG A 75 2.28 -19.94 -6.62
CA ARG A 75 1.89 -18.85 -7.53
C ARG A 75 2.12 -17.47 -6.91
N GLU A 76 1.71 -17.25 -5.66
CA GLU A 76 1.93 -15.96 -4.98
C GLU A 76 3.43 -15.65 -4.83
N ARG A 77 4.28 -16.68 -4.65
CA ARG A 77 5.74 -16.51 -4.64
C ARG A 77 6.27 -16.06 -6.00
N GLU A 78 5.82 -16.70 -7.08
CA GLU A 78 6.22 -16.31 -8.45
C GLU A 78 5.78 -14.89 -8.79
N ASP A 79 4.55 -14.52 -8.42
CA ASP A 79 4.01 -13.19 -8.64
C ASP A 79 4.80 -12.12 -7.88
N ALA A 80 5.13 -12.38 -6.60
CA ALA A 80 6.00 -11.51 -5.81
C ALA A 80 7.39 -11.38 -6.43
N ASN A 81 8.00 -12.47 -6.89
CA ASN A 81 9.30 -12.43 -7.57
C ASN A 81 9.27 -11.57 -8.84
N ARG A 82 8.21 -11.67 -9.66
CA ARG A 82 8.05 -10.83 -10.85
C ARG A 82 7.94 -9.36 -10.48
N LEU A 83 7.18 -9.02 -9.43
CA LEU A 83 7.08 -7.64 -8.96
C LEU A 83 8.39 -7.09 -8.39
N ILE A 84 9.16 -7.89 -7.67
CA ILE A 84 10.50 -7.53 -7.21
C ILE A 84 11.40 -7.21 -8.41
N HIS A 85 11.36 -8.02 -9.48
CA HIS A 85 12.09 -7.72 -10.71
C HIS A 85 11.61 -6.44 -11.39
N THR A 86 10.30 -6.19 -11.47
CA THR A 86 9.75 -4.96 -12.03
C THR A 86 10.19 -3.72 -11.23
N LEU A 87 10.09 -3.78 -9.89
CA LEU A 87 10.52 -2.69 -9.00
C LEU A 87 11.98 -2.32 -9.19
N ALA A 88 12.86 -3.31 -9.38
CA ALA A 88 14.29 -3.08 -9.64
C ALA A 88 14.57 -2.37 -10.99
N GLN A 89 13.59 -2.30 -11.88
CA GLN A 89 13.69 -1.67 -13.20
C GLN A 89 12.88 -0.38 -13.32
N LEU A 90 12.14 0.01 -12.29
CA LEU A 90 11.34 1.23 -12.35
C LEU A 90 12.23 2.47 -12.46
N PRO A 91 11.84 3.45 -13.29
CA PRO A 91 12.56 4.70 -13.38
C PRO A 91 12.42 5.50 -12.07
N ASP A 92 13.51 6.14 -11.67
CA ASP A 92 13.56 7.04 -10.53
C ASP A 92 14.29 8.36 -10.85
N SER A 93 14.45 8.71 -12.13
CA SER A 93 15.23 9.88 -12.54
C SER A 93 14.68 11.21 -12.00
N HIS A 94 13.39 11.27 -11.67
CA HIS A 94 12.74 12.44 -11.07
C HIS A 94 12.31 12.22 -9.62
N LEU A 95 12.65 11.06 -9.06
CA LEU A 95 12.40 10.68 -7.69
C LEU A 95 13.72 10.57 -6.95
N SER A 96 13.77 11.06 -5.73
CA SER A 96 14.84 10.68 -4.78
C SER A 96 14.64 9.25 -4.26
N ALA A 97 14.24 8.31 -5.13
CA ALA A 97 13.93 6.94 -4.69
C ALA A 97 15.17 6.25 -4.13
N ALA A 98 16.35 6.49 -4.72
CA ALA A 98 17.62 5.99 -4.19
C ALA A 98 17.93 6.47 -2.76
N ASP A 99 17.45 7.64 -2.35
CA ASP A 99 17.61 8.17 -1.00
C ASP A 99 16.64 7.49 -0.01
N VAL A 100 15.47 7.09 -0.48
CA VAL A 100 14.37 6.53 0.31
C VAL A 100 14.41 5.00 0.38
N LEU A 101 14.89 4.36 -0.68
CA LEU A 101 15.06 2.93 -0.86
C LEU A 101 16.54 2.70 -1.22
N PRO A 102 17.44 2.70 -0.22
CA PRO A 102 18.86 2.50 -0.46
C PRO A 102 19.11 1.11 -1.07
N LYS A 103 20.00 1.04 -2.06
CA LYS A 103 20.35 -0.21 -2.75
C LYS A 103 20.71 -1.36 -1.79
N ALA A 104 21.42 -1.07 -0.70
CA ALA A 104 21.78 -2.06 0.31
C ALA A 104 20.55 -2.63 1.03
N GLN A 105 19.58 -1.79 1.41
CA GLN A 105 18.34 -2.25 2.06
C GLN A 105 17.50 -3.08 1.09
N TRP A 106 17.43 -2.69 -0.18
CA TRP A 106 16.76 -3.47 -1.22
C TRP A 106 17.38 -4.85 -1.42
N GLN A 107 18.71 -4.90 -1.51
CA GLN A 107 19.44 -6.17 -1.65
C GLN A 107 19.21 -7.08 -0.43
N GLN A 108 19.20 -6.51 0.77
CA GLN A 108 18.89 -7.25 1.99
C GLN A 108 17.45 -7.80 1.96
N PHE A 109 16.47 -6.97 1.61
CA PHE A 109 15.08 -7.41 1.45
C PHE A 109 14.94 -8.57 0.45
N CYS A 110 15.59 -8.49 -0.72
CA CYS A 110 15.58 -9.57 -1.70
C CYS A 110 16.19 -10.86 -1.15
N HIS A 111 17.29 -10.76 -0.41
CA HIS A 111 17.94 -11.89 0.24
C HIS A 111 17.02 -12.52 1.29
N ASP A 112 16.47 -11.70 2.19
CA ASP A 112 15.59 -12.16 3.27
C ASP A 112 14.32 -12.82 2.74
N TRP A 113 13.74 -12.27 1.66
CA TRP A 113 12.60 -12.88 0.96
C TRP A 113 12.95 -14.25 0.38
N GLN A 114 14.08 -14.36 -0.32
CA GLN A 114 14.54 -15.64 -0.90
C GLN A 114 14.82 -16.67 0.19
N GLN A 115 15.47 -16.25 1.28
CA GLN A 115 15.76 -17.08 2.43
C GLN A 115 14.46 -17.60 3.05
N LEU A 116 13.53 -16.72 3.40
CA LEU A 116 12.21 -17.08 3.94
C LEU A 116 11.49 -18.12 3.07
N CYS A 117 11.45 -17.90 1.74
CA CYS A 117 10.83 -18.86 0.84
C CYS A 117 11.54 -20.22 0.80
N SER A 118 12.87 -20.24 0.96
CA SER A 118 13.66 -21.48 0.91
C SER A 118 13.58 -22.30 2.20
N THR A 119 13.43 -21.63 3.34
CA THR A 119 13.38 -22.29 4.67
C THR A 119 11.95 -22.49 5.17
N LEU A 120 10.95 -22.08 4.39
CA LEU A 120 9.55 -21.99 4.83
C LEU A 120 9.03 -23.28 5.47
N GLU A 121 9.28 -24.43 4.84
CA GLU A 121 8.80 -25.74 5.30
C GLU A 121 9.36 -26.14 6.69
N GLY A 122 10.50 -25.59 7.09
CA GLY A 122 11.11 -25.84 8.39
C GLY A 122 10.67 -24.87 9.49
N LEU A 123 9.87 -23.85 9.17
CA LEU A 123 9.36 -22.88 10.13
C LEU A 123 8.06 -23.38 10.77
N ASP A 124 7.81 -22.94 12.01
CA ASP A 124 6.45 -22.97 12.52
C ASP A 124 5.61 -21.81 11.94
N ALA A 125 4.29 -21.91 12.05
CA ALA A 125 3.39 -20.90 11.49
C ALA A 125 3.54 -19.51 12.15
N ALA A 126 3.94 -19.44 13.41
CA ALA A 126 4.11 -18.17 14.12
C ALA A 126 5.38 -17.44 13.65
N ASP A 127 6.48 -18.16 13.49
CA ASP A 127 7.75 -17.66 12.97
C ASP A 127 7.62 -17.25 11.51
N SER A 128 6.93 -18.05 10.70
CA SER A 128 6.60 -17.68 9.32
C SER A 128 5.81 -16.38 9.26
N ILE A 129 4.75 -16.23 10.07
CA ILE A 129 3.97 -14.98 10.14
C ILE A 129 4.87 -13.80 10.53
N HIS A 130 5.74 -13.97 11.52
CA HIS A 130 6.65 -12.93 11.97
C HIS A 130 7.59 -12.46 10.86
N GLN A 131 8.32 -13.38 10.22
CA GLN A 131 9.30 -13.04 9.17
C GLN A 131 8.64 -12.36 7.95
N HIS A 132 7.46 -12.82 7.54
CA HIS A 132 6.69 -12.13 6.49
C HIS A 132 6.28 -10.71 6.92
N THR A 133 5.92 -10.52 8.18
CA THR A 133 5.46 -9.22 8.70
C THR A 133 6.59 -8.20 8.66
N GLU A 134 7.81 -8.58 9.03
CA GLU A 134 9.00 -7.72 8.94
C GLU A 134 9.27 -7.26 7.50
N LEU A 135 9.22 -8.19 6.53
CA LEU A 135 9.37 -7.86 5.11
C LEU A 135 8.28 -6.91 4.61
N ILE A 136 7.02 -7.16 4.99
CA ILE A 136 5.90 -6.28 4.61
C ILE A 136 6.08 -4.89 5.21
N THR A 137 6.51 -4.78 6.47
CA THR A 137 6.79 -3.50 7.13
C THR A 137 7.85 -2.68 6.39
N LEU A 138 8.91 -3.30 5.88
CA LEU A 138 9.90 -2.61 5.05
C LEU A 138 9.28 -2.03 3.77
N VAL A 139 8.48 -2.83 3.06
CA VAL A 139 7.82 -2.38 1.82
C VAL A 139 6.81 -1.26 2.09
N LEU A 140 6.08 -1.33 3.21
CA LEU A 140 5.16 -0.28 3.64
C LEU A 140 5.88 1.03 3.98
N ASN A 141 7.06 0.96 4.60
CA ASN A 141 7.87 2.14 4.88
C ASN A 141 8.35 2.81 3.59
N TRP A 142 8.77 2.03 2.59
CA TRP A 142 9.14 2.58 1.28
C TRP A 142 7.92 3.17 0.55
N LEU A 143 6.77 2.50 0.59
CA LEU A 143 5.52 3.02 0.03
C LEU A 143 5.18 4.39 0.61
N ARG A 144 5.25 4.52 1.94
CA ARG A 144 5.00 5.77 2.64
C ARG A 144 5.97 6.86 2.19
N ALA A 145 7.26 6.60 2.29
CA ALA A 145 8.27 7.62 2.04
C ALA A 145 8.33 8.05 0.56
N ILE A 146 8.20 7.11 -0.39
CA ILE A 146 8.09 7.45 -1.81
C ILE A 146 6.82 8.24 -2.07
N GLY A 147 5.69 7.77 -1.54
CA GLY A 147 4.39 8.42 -1.70
C GLY A 147 4.35 9.85 -1.18
N GLU A 148 4.83 10.09 0.04
CA GLU A 148 4.94 11.42 0.64
C GLU A 148 5.85 12.33 -0.19
N ALA A 149 6.98 11.81 -0.67
CA ALA A 149 7.90 12.58 -1.50
C ALA A 149 7.29 12.92 -2.87
N SER A 150 6.62 11.98 -3.54
CA SER A 150 6.23 12.14 -4.95
C SER A 150 4.83 12.69 -5.18
N LEU A 151 3.90 12.46 -4.24
CA LEU A 151 2.47 12.76 -4.43
C LEU A 151 2.01 14.04 -3.71
N SER A 152 2.71 14.49 -2.67
CA SER A 152 2.38 15.72 -1.94
C SER A 152 2.91 16.96 -2.68
N ARG A 153 2.03 17.75 -3.31
CA ARG A 153 2.43 19.01 -3.99
C ARG A 153 2.12 20.26 -3.16
N SER A 154 1.12 20.16 -2.30
CA SER A 154 0.60 21.25 -1.48
C SER A 154 0.19 20.74 -0.11
N SER A 155 0.02 21.63 0.87
CA SER A 155 -0.52 21.27 2.20
C SER A 155 -1.87 20.54 2.10
N ALA A 156 -2.69 20.90 1.12
CA ALA A 156 -3.97 20.25 0.85
C ALA A 156 -3.83 18.80 0.35
N ASP A 157 -2.67 18.41 -0.18
CA ASP A 157 -2.43 17.03 -0.62
C ASP A 157 -1.99 16.10 0.51
N HIS A 158 -1.43 16.65 1.59
CA HIS A 158 -0.84 15.84 2.66
C HIS A 158 -1.88 14.95 3.35
N ALA A 159 -3.13 15.42 3.45
CA ALA A 159 -4.21 14.66 4.09
C ALA A 159 -4.54 13.37 3.31
N TRP A 160 -4.88 13.46 2.03
CA TRP A 160 -5.25 12.28 1.24
C TRP A 160 -4.04 11.39 0.91
N VAL A 161 -2.84 11.97 0.72
CA VAL A 161 -1.62 11.19 0.50
C VAL A 161 -1.31 10.37 1.74
N GLY A 162 -1.36 10.97 2.94
CA GLY A 162 -1.14 10.23 4.19
C GLY A 162 -2.13 9.07 4.37
N VAL A 163 -3.39 9.24 3.97
CA VAL A 163 -4.33 8.12 3.98
C VAL A 163 -3.91 7.01 3.00
N LEU A 164 -3.57 7.39 1.77
CA LEU A 164 -3.22 6.46 0.70
C LEU A 164 -1.97 5.63 0.98
N VAL A 165 -0.94 6.24 1.57
CA VAL A 165 0.40 5.63 1.65
C VAL A 165 0.79 5.19 3.05
N ASP A 166 0.00 5.54 4.06
CA ASP A 166 0.24 5.17 5.46
C ASP A 166 -0.97 4.48 6.10
N GLN A 167 -2.12 5.15 6.18
CA GLN A 167 -3.26 4.66 6.96
C GLN A 167 -3.96 3.45 6.35
N LEU A 168 -4.31 3.50 5.05
CA LEU A 168 -4.94 2.37 4.36
C LEU A 168 -3.98 1.16 4.26
N PRO A 169 -2.68 1.33 3.92
CA PRO A 169 -1.73 0.23 3.98
C PRO A 169 -1.55 -0.38 5.38
N ALA A 170 -1.54 0.45 6.44
CA ALA A 170 -1.50 -0.06 7.82
C ALA A 170 -2.75 -0.86 8.19
N LEU A 171 -3.93 -0.43 7.72
CA LEU A 171 -5.19 -1.16 7.89
C LEU A 171 -5.16 -2.50 7.16
N SER A 172 -4.74 -2.52 5.89
CA SER A 172 -4.65 -3.77 5.11
C SER A 172 -3.70 -4.77 5.77
N GLU A 173 -2.60 -4.28 6.37
CA GLU A 173 -1.63 -5.12 7.06
C GLU A 173 -2.16 -5.68 8.38
N ALA A 174 -2.86 -4.89 9.19
CA ALA A 174 -3.49 -5.39 10.40
C ALA A 174 -4.55 -6.46 10.08
N LEU A 175 -5.36 -6.25 9.04
CA LEU A 175 -6.29 -7.25 8.51
C LEU A 175 -5.54 -8.50 8.00
N GLY A 176 -4.44 -8.32 7.28
CA GLY A 176 -3.59 -9.39 6.76
C GLY A 176 -3.00 -10.30 7.84
N GLN A 177 -2.53 -9.73 8.96
CA GLN A 177 -2.03 -10.50 10.10
C GLN A 177 -3.15 -11.29 10.77
N ALA A 178 -4.30 -10.66 10.99
CA ALA A 178 -5.47 -11.31 11.59
C ALA A 178 -5.97 -12.47 10.70
N ARG A 179 -5.98 -12.28 9.38
CA ARG A 179 -6.30 -13.33 8.40
C ARG A 179 -5.36 -14.53 8.53
N ALA A 180 -4.04 -14.29 8.58
CA ALA A 180 -3.06 -15.38 8.65
C ALA A 180 -3.19 -16.21 9.95
N ILE A 181 -3.46 -15.55 11.09
CA ILE A 181 -3.70 -16.23 12.36
C ILE A 181 -5.02 -17.00 12.33
N SER A 182 -6.10 -16.36 11.85
CA SER A 182 -7.44 -16.97 11.70
C SER A 182 -7.40 -18.21 10.81
N ALA A 183 -6.61 -18.19 9.74
CA ALA A 183 -6.42 -19.33 8.85
C ALA A 183 -5.75 -20.52 9.56
N GLY A 184 -4.73 -20.25 10.37
CA GLY A 184 -4.09 -21.30 11.16
C GLY A 184 -5.02 -21.91 12.22
N ILE A 185 -5.89 -21.10 12.83
CA ILE A 185 -6.94 -21.57 13.75
C ILE A 185 -7.95 -22.45 13.00
N ALA A 186 -8.37 -22.03 11.80
CA ALA A 186 -9.28 -22.76 10.94
C ALA A 186 -8.81 -24.19 10.66
N VAL A 187 -7.56 -24.33 10.23
CA VAL A 187 -6.98 -25.62 9.85
C VAL A 187 -6.77 -26.51 11.07
N ARG A 188 -6.30 -25.95 12.20
CA ARG A 188 -6.08 -26.72 13.44
C ARG A 188 -7.36 -27.03 14.22
N GLY A 189 -8.45 -26.33 13.95
CA GLY A 189 -9.71 -26.45 14.68
C GLY A 189 -9.66 -25.93 16.14
N GLN A 190 -8.57 -25.27 16.55
CA GLN A 190 -8.40 -24.77 17.91
C GLN A 190 -7.76 -23.37 17.96
N CYS A 191 -8.30 -22.52 18.83
CA CYS A 191 -7.77 -21.18 19.10
C CYS A 191 -6.93 -21.18 20.39
N SER A 192 -5.60 -21.21 20.23
CA SER A 192 -4.65 -21.16 21.36
C SER A 192 -4.74 -19.84 22.12
N ALA A 193 -4.29 -19.84 23.39
CA ALA A 193 -4.27 -18.62 24.20
C ALA A 193 -3.43 -17.50 23.56
N VAL A 194 -2.29 -17.85 22.96
CA VAL A 194 -1.42 -16.90 22.25
C VAL A 194 -2.13 -16.32 21.02
N ALA A 195 -2.78 -17.16 20.21
CA ALA A 195 -3.52 -16.69 19.03
C ALA A 195 -4.68 -15.78 19.44
N ARG A 196 -5.39 -16.12 20.51
CA ARG A 196 -6.48 -15.31 21.08
C ARG A 196 -6.03 -13.93 21.53
N VAL A 197 -4.90 -13.83 22.25
CA VAL A 197 -4.33 -12.54 22.68
C VAL A 197 -3.91 -11.70 21.46
N ARG A 198 -3.23 -12.31 20.49
CA ARG A 198 -2.83 -11.61 19.25
C ARG A 198 -4.02 -11.10 18.45
N LEU A 199 -5.07 -11.92 18.29
CA LEU A 199 -6.30 -11.50 17.61
C LEU A 199 -7.03 -10.40 18.37
N ALA A 200 -7.10 -10.44 19.70
CA ALA A 200 -7.70 -9.36 20.49
C ALA A 200 -6.98 -8.02 20.27
N TYR A 201 -5.65 -8.02 20.26
CA TYR A 201 -4.85 -6.84 19.92
C TYR A 201 -5.14 -6.35 18.49
N LEU A 202 -5.14 -7.27 17.51
CA LEU A 202 -5.38 -6.92 16.11
C LEU A 202 -6.78 -6.38 15.87
N ILE A 203 -7.81 -6.92 16.54
CA ILE A 203 -9.18 -6.40 16.51
C ILE A 203 -9.19 -4.92 16.92
N SER A 204 -8.61 -4.59 18.08
CA SER A 204 -8.56 -3.20 18.57
C SER A 204 -7.79 -2.29 17.62
N ARG A 205 -6.66 -2.78 17.07
CA ARG A 205 -5.86 -2.04 16.09
C ARG A 205 -6.62 -1.79 14.79
N ILE A 206 -7.34 -2.78 14.27
CA ILE A 206 -8.16 -2.67 13.06
C ILE A 206 -9.27 -1.64 13.27
N GLU A 207 -9.96 -1.69 14.42
CA GLU A 207 -11.01 -0.72 14.76
C GLU A 207 -10.47 0.72 14.81
N GLY A 208 -9.31 0.92 15.45
CA GLY A 208 -8.63 2.20 15.50
C GLY A 208 -8.23 2.72 14.12
N LEU A 209 -7.54 1.89 13.32
CA LEU A 209 -7.10 2.26 11.97
C LEU A 209 -8.27 2.56 11.04
N ALA A 210 -9.33 1.74 11.07
CA ALA A 210 -10.53 1.97 10.28
C ALA A 210 -11.20 3.30 10.68
N HIS A 211 -11.25 3.61 11.98
CA HIS A 211 -11.75 4.90 12.46
C HIS A 211 -10.91 6.09 11.98
N THR A 212 -9.57 5.99 12.08
CA THR A 212 -8.66 7.03 11.59
C THR A 212 -8.81 7.24 10.08
N CYS A 213 -8.87 6.17 9.29
CA CYS A 213 -9.07 6.26 7.84
C CYS A 213 -10.38 6.99 7.49
N ARG A 214 -11.48 6.65 8.17
CA ARG A 214 -12.78 7.34 8.00
C ARG A 214 -12.68 8.82 8.32
N GLN A 215 -12.09 9.17 9.46
CA GLN A 215 -11.96 10.57 9.88
C GLN A 215 -11.13 11.37 8.89
N ALA A 216 -9.95 10.88 8.51
CA ALA A 216 -9.04 11.56 7.61
C ALA A 216 -9.66 11.81 6.23
N LEU A 217 -10.40 10.84 5.68
CA LEU A 217 -11.06 10.99 4.39
C LEU A 217 -12.34 11.82 4.47
N SER A 218 -13.06 11.82 5.59
CA SER A 218 -14.24 12.67 5.78
C SER A 218 -13.91 14.16 5.94
N ALA A 219 -12.74 14.47 6.50
CA ALA A 219 -12.25 15.84 6.67
C ALA A 219 -11.65 16.41 5.38
N ASP A 220 -11.31 15.54 4.42
CA ASP A 220 -10.76 15.96 3.15
C ASP A 220 -11.84 16.47 2.19
N ARG A 221 -11.51 17.50 1.41
CA ARG A 221 -12.41 18.07 0.40
C ARG A 221 -12.85 17.04 -0.65
N HIS A 222 -12.03 16.00 -0.90
CA HIS A 222 -12.36 14.90 -1.81
C HIS A 222 -13.22 13.80 -1.14
N GLY A 223 -13.44 13.86 0.18
CA GLY A 223 -14.38 13.00 0.92
C GLY A 223 -15.84 13.11 0.45
N HIS A 224 -16.17 14.16 -0.30
CA HIS A 224 -17.48 14.35 -0.92
C HIS A 224 -17.64 13.64 -2.27
N HIS A 225 -16.55 13.09 -2.84
CA HIS A 225 -16.64 12.36 -4.10
C HIS A 225 -17.40 11.03 -3.91
N PRO A 226 -18.43 10.73 -4.72
CA PRO A 226 -19.26 9.54 -4.53
C PRO A 226 -18.47 8.22 -4.46
N ALA A 227 -17.46 8.06 -5.33
CA ALA A 227 -16.63 6.85 -5.34
C ALA A 227 -15.79 6.68 -4.06
N MET A 228 -15.37 7.78 -3.42
CA MET A 228 -14.62 7.75 -2.16
C MET A 228 -15.53 7.28 -1.01
N ARG A 229 -16.72 7.87 -0.93
CA ARG A 229 -17.75 7.49 0.07
C ARG A 229 -18.15 6.03 -0.08
N GLU A 230 -18.35 5.57 -1.31
CA GLU A 230 -18.71 4.19 -1.58
C GLU A 230 -17.57 3.23 -1.19
N GLY A 231 -16.33 3.52 -1.57
CA GLY A 231 -15.17 2.72 -1.18
C GLY A 231 -15.00 2.62 0.34
N LEU A 232 -15.15 3.73 1.07
CA LEU A 232 -15.13 3.73 2.54
C LEU A 232 -16.22 2.88 3.15
N SER A 233 -17.47 3.01 2.66
CA SER A 233 -18.59 2.20 3.12
C SER A 233 -18.33 0.71 2.92
N ARG A 234 -17.73 0.32 1.78
CA ARG A 234 -17.33 -1.07 1.53
C ARG A 234 -16.26 -1.55 2.51
N ILE A 235 -15.23 -0.73 2.77
CA ILE A 235 -14.18 -1.06 3.76
C ILE A 235 -14.80 -1.24 5.14
N ASP A 236 -15.69 -0.35 5.55
CA ASP A 236 -16.36 -0.42 6.85
C ASP A 236 -17.19 -1.69 7.00
N ALA A 237 -18.04 -1.98 6.01
CA ALA A 237 -18.88 -3.18 6.01
C ALA A 237 -18.03 -4.46 6.06
N ALA A 238 -17.01 -4.56 5.21
CA ALA A 238 -16.13 -5.73 5.17
C ALA A 238 -15.29 -5.87 6.45
N THR A 239 -14.82 -4.76 7.02
CA THR A 239 -14.10 -4.76 8.30
C THR A 239 -15.01 -5.23 9.44
N GLN A 240 -16.23 -4.72 9.55
CA GLN A 240 -17.16 -5.15 10.59
C GLN A 240 -17.53 -6.64 10.46
N HIS A 241 -17.70 -7.12 9.22
CA HIS A 241 -17.93 -8.53 8.96
C HIS A 241 -16.74 -9.39 9.42
N MET A 242 -15.51 -8.97 9.10
CA MET A 242 -14.30 -9.67 9.55
C MET A 242 -14.16 -9.66 11.07
N LEU A 243 -14.37 -8.53 11.74
CA LEU A 243 -14.29 -8.42 13.20
C LEU A 243 -15.29 -9.35 13.89
N THR A 244 -16.50 -9.45 13.33
CA THR A 244 -17.53 -10.39 13.80
C THR A 244 -17.06 -11.84 13.65
N CYS A 245 -16.49 -12.20 12.49
CA CYS A 245 -15.97 -13.54 12.24
C CYS A 245 -14.85 -13.91 13.23
N LEU A 246 -13.89 -13.00 13.45
CA LEU A 246 -12.78 -13.19 14.39
C LEU A 246 -13.28 -13.39 15.82
N ARG A 247 -14.25 -12.59 16.27
CA ARG A 247 -14.86 -12.72 17.60
C ARG A 247 -15.54 -14.08 17.79
N CYS A 248 -16.32 -14.53 16.80
CA CYS A 248 -16.97 -15.85 16.81
C CYS A 248 -15.95 -17.00 16.83
N GLN A 249 -14.88 -16.88 16.02
CA GLN A 249 -13.82 -17.89 16.00
C GLN A 249 -13.08 -17.96 17.35
N MET A 250 -12.84 -16.82 17.99
CA MET A 250 -12.25 -16.77 19.32
C MET A 250 -13.18 -17.41 20.38
N SER A 251 -14.50 -17.21 20.31
CA SER A 251 -15.44 -17.79 21.28
C SER A 251 -15.68 -19.30 21.10
N GLY A 252 -15.15 -19.91 20.04
CA GLY A 252 -15.36 -21.34 19.75
C GLY A 252 -16.75 -21.65 19.18
N ASN A 253 -17.45 -20.64 18.65
CA ASN A 253 -18.76 -20.85 18.02
C ASN A 253 -18.59 -21.55 16.65
N PRO A 254 -19.25 -22.70 16.40
CA PRO A 254 -19.12 -23.45 15.15
C PRO A 254 -19.62 -22.72 13.90
N SER A 255 -20.37 -21.62 14.04
CA SER A 255 -20.89 -20.85 12.90
C SER A 255 -19.82 -20.05 12.15
N ALA A 256 -18.60 -19.95 12.69
CA ALA A 256 -17.45 -19.38 12.02
C ALA A 256 -16.56 -20.53 11.50
N ASN A 257 -16.99 -21.20 10.43
CA ASN A 257 -16.10 -22.13 9.74
C ASN A 257 -14.89 -21.33 9.26
N GLY A 258 -13.69 -21.82 9.52
CA GLY A 258 -12.49 -21.00 9.30
C GLY A 258 -12.14 -20.74 7.82
N SER A 259 -12.75 -21.46 6.87
CA SER A 259 -12.79 -21.10 5.45
C SER A 259 -13.48 -19.75 5.23
N ASP A 260 -14.52 -19.48 6.00
CA ASP A 260 -15.38 -18.31 5.86
C ASP A 260 -14.63 -17.08 6.39
N CYS A 261 -13.94 -17.20 7.54
CA CYS A 261 -13.13 -16.09 8.05
C CYS A 261 -11.95 -15.74 7.14
N PHE A 262 -11.32 -16.71 6.45
CA PHE A 262 -10.25 -16.40 5.48
C PHE A 262 -10.80 -15.63 4.27
N ALA A 263 -11.96 -16.06 3.74
CA ALA A 263 -12.60 -15.40 2.61
C ALA A 263 -13.06 -13.99 2.97
N VAL A 264 -13.76 -13.82 4.11
CA VAL A 264 -14.23 -12.53 4.62
C VAL A 264 -13.05 -11.58 4.87
N ALA A 265 -11.95 -12.07 5.43
CA ALA A 265 -10.76 -11.24 5.61
C ALA A 265 -10.10 -10.85 4.29
N THR A 266 -10.13 -11.74 3.29
CA THR A 266 -9.62 -11.42 1.95
C THR A 266 -10.46 -10.33 1.29
N GLU A 267 -11.79 -10.40 1.42
CA GLU A 267 -12.69 -9.35 0.93
C GLU A 267 -12.40 -7.99 1.58
N ALA A 268 -12.19 -7.95 2.90
CA ALA A 268 -11.85 -6.71 3.60
C ALA A 268 -10.52 -6.11 3.11
N ILE A 269 -9.50 -6.94 2.90
CA ILE A 269 -8.20 -6.50 2.37
C ILE A 269 -8.34 -6.02 0.92
N ASP A 270 -9.06 -6.75 0.08
CA ASP A 270 -9.26 -6.40 -1.33
C ASP A 270 -10.06 -5.08 -1.46
N ALA A 271 -11.02 -4.81 -0.57
CA ALA A 271 -11.73 -3.53 -0.52
C ALA A 271 -10.78 -2.35 -0.21
N VAL A 272 -9.81 -2.54 0.68
CA VAL A 272 -8.78 -1.54 1.00
C VAL A 272 -7.88 -1.28 -0.21
N PHE A 273 -7.39 -2.34 -0.86
CA PHE A 273 -6.59 -2.21 -2.09
C PHE A 273 -7.36 -1.57 -3.25
N ALA A 274 -8.64 -1.87 -3.41
CA ALA A 274 -9.48 -1.24 -4.42
C ALA A 274 -9.59 0.27 -4.23
N LEU A 275 -9.77 0.74 -2.98
CA LEU A 275 -9.80 2.16 -2.68
C LEU A 275 -8.45 2.83 -2.95
N MET A 276 -7.34 2.20 -2.51
CA MET A 276 -5.99 2.71 -2.78
C MET A 276 -5.70 2.81 -4.28
N ALA A 277 -6.09 1.82 -5.06
CA ALA A 277 -5.94 1.84 -6.52
C ALA A 277 -6.74 2.98 -7.16
N GLY A 278 -7.98 3.21 -6.71
CA GLY A 278 -8.81 4.33 -7.18
C GLY A 278 -8.20 5.70 -6.85
N LEU A 279 -7.65 5.84 -5.64
CA LEU A 279 -6.93 7.05 -5.20
C LEU A 279 -5.67 7.30 -6.04
N LEU A 280 -4.86 6.27 -6.29
CA LEU A 280 -3.67 6.36 -7.13
C LEU A 280 -4.03 6.72 -8.58
N ALA A 281 -5.09 6.13 -9.14
CA ALA A 281 -5.56 6.46 -10.48
C ALA A 281 -6.00 7.92 -10.59
N GLY A 282 -6.70 8.45 -9.57
CA GLY A 282 -7.03 9.87 -9.48
C GLY A 282 -5.80 10.79 -9.30
N ALA A 283 -4.70 10.24 -8.78
CA ALA A 283 -3.44 10.95 -8.63
C ALA A 283 -2.59 10.96 -9.92
N ALA A 284 -2.87 10.13 -10.92
CA ALA A 284 -2.12 10.14 -12.17
C ALA A 284 -2.27 11.50 -12.90
N PRO A 285 -1.21 12.01 -13.55
CA PRO A 285 -1.30 13.26 -14.30
C PRO A 285 -2.33 13.13 -15.45
N GLN A 286 -3.28 14.06 -15.54
CA GLN A 286 -4.18 14.11 -16.69
C GLN A 286 -3.42 14.54 -17.95
N PRO A 287 -3.76 13.98 -19.13
CA PRO A 287 -3.20 14.44 -20.39
C PRO A 287 -3.54 15.91 -20.60
N ASP A 288 -2.57 16.69 -21.10
CA ASP A 288 -2.80 18.10 -21.42
C ASP A 288 -3.95 18.20 -22.43
N LEU A 289 -5.05 18.84 -22.04
CA LEU A 289 -5.92 19.48 -23.02
C LEU A 289 -5.01 20.47 -23.78
N PRO A 290 -4.94 20.39 -25.12
CA PRO A 290 -4.14 21.36 -25.87
C PRO A 290 -4.64 22.75 -25.49
N LEU A 291 -3.69 23.61 -25.07
CA LEU A 291 -3.95 25.04 -24.95
C LEU A 291 -4.59 25.47 -26.26
N ALA A 292 -5.87 25.87 -26.18
CA ALA A 292 -6.54 26.48 -27.31
C ALA A 292 -5.66 27.63 -27.79
N ALA A 293 -5.25 27.53 -29.05
CA ALA A 293 -4.37 28.48 -29.73
C ALA A 293 -4.99 29.88 -29.81
#